data_AF-A0A8A4XFC5-F1
#
_entry.id   AF-A0A8A4XFC5-F1
#
_cell.length_a   1.000
_cell.length_b   1.000
_cell.length_c   1.000
_cell.angle_alpha   90.00
_cell.angle_beta   90.00
_cell.angle_gamma   90.00
#
_symmetry.space_group_name_H-M   'P 1'
#
loop_
_entity.id
_entity.type
_entity.pdbx_description
1 polymer ?
#
loop_
_entity_poly.entity_id
_entity_poly.type
_entity_poly.pdbx_seq_one_letter_code
_entity_poly.pdbx_strand_id
1 'polypeptide(L)'
;FGYIMHRTMPDISFPVFLLNGLIPFFIFSSISKRSVSAIEANLGLFNYRPVKPIDTIIARALLETLIYVAVYILLMLIVRMAGEYFEITNFLQLVATWSLLIILSCSVGLIFMVVGKTFPEMQKVLPILLKPLYFISCIMFPLHSIPKQYWSYLLWNPLVHVVELSREAVMPGYIS
;
A
#
# COMPACT_ATOMS: atom_id res chain seq x y z
N PHE A 1 19.35 -13.32 -5.36
CA PHE A 1 18.87 -12.08 -4.72
C PHE A 1 18.72 -12.21 -3.20
N GLY A 2 18.05 -13.23 -2.64
CA GLY A 2 17.90 -13.39 -1.18
C GLY A 2 19.21 -13.46 -0.37
N TYR A 3 20.26 -14.12 -0.88
CA TYR A 3 21.56 -14.24 -0.21
C TYR A 3 22.32 -12.91 -0.04
N ILE A 4 22.12 -11.95 -0.96
CA ILE A 4 22.77 -10.62 -0.88
C ILE A 4 22.06 -9.77 0.17
N MET A 5 20.72 -9.87 0.26
CA MET A 5 19.93 -9.09 1.23
C MET A 5 20.17 -9.55 2.68
N HIS A 6 20.39 -10.84 2.90
CA HIS A 6 20.73 -11.39 4.23
C HIS A 6 22.02 -10.80 4.81
N ARG A 7 22.95 -10.31 3.97
CA ARG A 7 24.16 -9.62 4.46
C ARG A 7 23.92 -8.15 4.81
N THR A 8 22.86 -7.54 4.28
CA THR A 8 22.47 -6.15 4.58
C THR A 8 21.41 -6.03 5.68
N MET A 9 20.73 -7.14 6.02
CA MET A 9 19.61 -7.18 6.97
C MET A 9 19.63 -8.45 7.81
N PRO A 10 20.29 -8.46 8.99
CA PRO A 10 20.26 -9.60 9.90
C PRO A 10 18.94 -9.72 10.68
N ASP A 11 18.17 -8.63 10.79
CA ASP A 11 17.07 -8.53 11.77
C ASP A 11 15.68 -8.85 11.21
N ILE A 12 15.51 -9.04 9.90
CA ILE A 12 14.22 -9.40 9.30
C ILE A 12 14.40 -10.37 8.13
N SER A 13 13.54 -11.39 8.07
CA SER A 13 13.54 -12.32 6.95
C SER A 13 13.07 -11.64 5.66
N PHE A 14 13.72 -11.97 4.55
CA PHE A 14 13.43 -11.36 3.26
C PHE A 14 11.97 -11.49 2.83
N PRO A 15 11.29 -12.65 2.99
CA PRO A 15 9.87 -12.76 2.63
C PRO A 15 8.97 -11.84 3.45
N VAL A 16 9.19 -11.73 4.77
CA VAL A 16 8.41 -10.88 5.67
C VAL A 16 8.62 -9.41 5.35
N PHE A 17 9.88 -9.01 5.11
CA PHE A 17 10.24 -7.66 4.71
C PHE A 17 9.52 -7.23 3.42
N LEU A 18 9.53 -8.10 2.42
CA LEU A 18 8.95 -7.84 1.12
C LEU A 18 7.41 -7.77 1.19
N LEU A 19 6.79 -8.70 1.91
CA LEU A 19 5.33 -8.78 2.06
C LEU A 19 4.77 -7.55 2.77
N ASN A 20 5.41 -7.10 3.85
CA ASN A 20 5.00 -5.90 4.59
C ASN A 20 5.26 -4.58 3.83
N GLY A 21 6.05 -4.59 2.76
CA GLY A 21 6.14 -3.46 1.84
C GLY A 21 5.14 -3.56 0.67
N LEU A 22 5.05 -4.73 0.05
CA LEU A 22 4.27 -4.96 -1.17
C LEU A 22 2.77 -4.83 -0.93
N ILE A 23 2.25 -5.46 0.12
CA ILE A 23 0.81 -5.53 0.34
C ILE A 23 0.21 -4.14 0.60
N PRO A 24 0.77 -3.30 1.50
CA PRO A 24 0.30 -1.92 1.65
C PRO A 24 0.32 -1.13 0.34
N PHE A 25 1.40 -1.25 -0.45
CA PHE A 25 1.47 -0.57 -1.74
C PHE A 25 0.43 -1.09 -2.74
N PHE A 26 0.15 -2.39 -2.76
CA PHE A 26 -0.87 -2.97 -3.62
C PHE A 26 -2.28 -2.51 -3.25
N ILE A 27 -2.60 -2.40 -1.96
CA ILE A 27 -3.85 -1.78 -1.50
C ILE A 27 -3.97 -0.36 -2.06
N PHE A 28 -2.95 0.47 -1.85
CA PHE A 28 -2.93 1.85 -2.34
C PHE A 28 -3.11 1.95 -3.85
N SER A 29 -2.32 1.16 -4.60
CA SER A 29 -2.34 1.19 -6.05
C SER A 29 -3.66 0.67 -6.61
N SER A 30 -4.26 -0.37 -6.01
CA SER A 30 -5.51 -0.96 -6.48
C SER A 30 -6.69 -0.01 -6.25
N ILE A 31 -6.82 0.53 -5.03
CA ILE A 31 -7.87 1.50 -4.69
C ILE A 31 -7.76 2.74 -5.60
N SER A 32 -6.55 3.29 -5.76
CA SER A 32 -6.34 4.48 -6.59
C SER A 32 -6.69 4.23 -8.06
N LYS A 33 -6.21 3.12 -8.66
CA LYS A 33 -6.46 2.79 -10.08
C LYS A 33 -7.93 2.54 -10.36
N ARG A 34 -8.60 1.76 -9.50
CA ARG A 34 -10.01 1.40 -9.68
C ARG A 34 -10.94 2.59 -9.46
N SER A 35 -10.52 3.58 -8.68
CA SER A 35 -11.31 4.79 -8.46
C SER A 35 -11.42 5.66 -9.72
N VAL A 36 -10.41 5.65 -10.61
CA VAL A 36 -10.43 6.50 -11.82
C VAL A 36 -11.52 6.09 -12.80
N SER A 37 -11.72 4.77 -12.99
CA SER A 37 -12.74 4.22 -13.89
C SER A 37 -14.08 3.95 -13.20
N ALA A 38 -14.19 4.20 -11.89
CA ALA A 38 -15.38 3.86 -11.13
C ALA A 38 -16.62 4.71 -11.51
N ILE A 39 -16.44 5.94 -12.04
CA ILE A 39 -17.58 6.71 -12.54
C ILE A 39 -18.17 6.06 -13.79
N GLU A 40 -17.34 5.83 -14.80
CA GLU A 40 -17.77 5.26 -16.10
C GLU A 40 -18.41 3.88 -15.92
N ALA A 41 -17.83 3.04 -15.07
CA ALA A 41 -18.32 1.69 -14.82
C ALA A 41 -19.66 1.62 -14.07
N ASN A 42 -20.05 2.68 -13.34
CA ASN A 42 -21.26 2.69 -12.50
C ASN A 42 -22.28 3.76 -12.93
N LEU A 43 -22.14 4.32 -14.15
CA LEU A 43 -23.07 5.33 -14.69
C LEU A 43 -24.54 4.88 -14.63
N GLY A 44 -24.83 3.61 -14.91
CA GLY A 44 -26.19 3.06 -14.86
C GLY A 44 -26.80 3.06 -13.45
N LEU A 45 -25.97 2.99 -12.41
CA LEU A 45 -26.40 3.00 -11.00
C LEU A 45 -26.63 4.42 -10.48
N PHE A 46 -25.92 5.42 -11.02
CA PHE A 46 -26.14 6.83 -10.64
C PHE A 46 -27.47 7.41 -11.12
N ASN A 47 -28.20 6.72 -11.99
CA ASN A 47 -29.59 7.05 -12.31
C ASN A 47 -30.53 6.87 -11.09
N TYR A 48 -30.11 6.10 -10.08
CA TYR A 48 -30.82 6.02 -8.81
C TYR A 48 -30.41 7.19 -7.91
N ARG A 49 -31.38 8.02 -7.56
CA ARG A 49 -31.25 9.23 -6.71
C ARG A 49 -30.42 9.09 -5.41
N PRO A 50 -30.42 7.94 -4.69
CA PRO A 50 -29.62 7.79 -3.48
C PRO A 50 -28.14 7.42 -3.70
N VAL A 51 -27.72 7.00 -4.90
CA VAL A 51 -26.36 6.48 -5.12
C VAL A 51 -25.43 7.62 -5.52
N LYS A 52 -24.49 7.98 -4.64
CA LYS A 52 -23.47 9.00 -4.93
C LYS A 52 -22.16 8.33 -5.40
N PRO A 53 -21.34 9.01 -6.22
CA PRO A 53 -20.03 8.49 -6.64
C PRO A 53 -19.10 8.14 -5.47
N ILE A 54 -19.22 8.85 -4.34
CA ILE A 54 -18.44 8.58 -3.13
C ILE A 54 -18.76 7.21 -2.52
N ASP A 55 -20.02 6.77 -2.60
CA ASP A 55 -20.45 5.47 -2.07
C ASP A 55 -19.78 4.33 -2.85
N THR A 56 -19.59 4.54 -4.16
CA THR A 56 -18.86 3.60 -5.01
C THR A 56 -17.41 3.48 -4.60
N ILE A 57 -16.72 4.59 -4.29
CA ILE A 57 -15.32 4.55 -3.83
C ILE A 57 -15.23 3.83 -2.48
N ILE A 58 -16.08 4.17 -1.52
CA ILE A 58 -16.06 3.57 -0.19
C ILE A 58 -16.28 2.05 -0.29
N ALA A 59 -17.29 1.62 -1.05
CA ALA A 59 -17.55 0.20 -1.27
C ALA A 59 -16.36 -0.51 -1.93
N ARG A 60 -15.71 0.14 -2.91
CA ARG A 60 -14.53 -0.41 -3.59
C ARG A 60 -13.32 -0.49 -2.67
N ALA A 61 -13.05 0.57 -1.91
CA ALA A 61 -11.95 0.61 -0.95
C ALA A 61 -12.10 -0.47 0.12
N LEU A 62 -13.32 -0.66 0.64
CA LEU A 62 -13.64 -1.73 1.58
C LEU A 62 -13.39 -3.12 0.95
N LEU A 63 -13.89 -3.36 -0.26
CA LEU A 63 -13.71 -4.63 -0.96
C LEU A 63 -12.23 -4.95 -1.20
N GLU A 64 -11.46 -4.01 -1.75
CA GLU A 64 -10.03 -4.20 -1.97
C GLU A 64 -9.29 -4.46 -0.65
N THR A 65 -9.61 -3.70 0.40
CA THR A 65 -9.01 -3.87 1.72
C THR A 65 -9.27 -5.28 2.24
N LEU A 66 -10.51 -5.78 2.17
CA LEU A 66 -10.85 -7.14 2.63
C LEU A 66 -10.10 -8.21 1.84
N ILE A 67 -10.00 -8.07 0.52
CA ILE A 67 -9.25 -8.99 -0.33
C ILE A 67 -7.77 -9.01 0.07
N TYR A 68 -7.14 -7.83 0.18
CA TYR A 68 -5.72 -7.76 0.50
C TYR A 68 -5.40 -8.12 1.95
N VAL A 69 -6.30 -7.87 2.91
CA VAL A 69 -6.17 -8.38 4.28
C VAL A 69 -6.22 -9.91 4.29
N ALA A 70 -7.15 -10.53 3.54
CA ALA A 70 -7.20 -11.98 3.43
C ALA A 70 -5.94 -12.55 2.78
N VAL A 71 -5.45 -11.92 1.69
CA VAL A 71 -4.19 -12.29 1.04
C VAL A 71 -3.01 -12.11 1.99
N TYR A 72 -2.96 -11.03 2.77
CA TYR A 72 -1.92 -10.78 3.75
C TYR A 72 -1.85 -11.89 4.80
N ILE A 73 -2.99 -12.22 5.42
CA ILE A 73 -3.08 -13.29 6.43
C ILE A 73 -2.62 -14.62 5.83
N LEU A 74 -3.09 -14.96 4.63
CA LEU A 74 -2.72 -16.19 3.94
C LEU A 74 -1.21 -16.26 3.69
N LEU A 75 -0.63 -15.20 3.13
CA LEU A 75 0.79 -15.17 2.81
C LEU A 75 1.66 -15.18 4.08
N MET A 76 1.28 -14.46 5.13
CA MET A 76 1.97 -14.49 6.42
C MET A 76 1.92 -15.87 7.08
N LEU A 77 0.79 -16.60 6.93
CA LEU A 77 0.67 -17.98 7.39
C LEU A 77 1.59 -18.92 6.61
N ILE A 78 1.66 -18.79 5.27
CA ILE A 78 2.59 -19.58 4.43
C ILE A 78 4.04 -19.31 4.84
N VAL A 79 4.40 -18.05 5.06
CA VAL A 79 5.75 -17.65 5.51
C VAL A 79 6.06 -18.25 6.89
N ARG A 80 5.10 -18.26 7.81
CA ARG A 80 5.25 -18.95 9.10
C ARG A 80 5.48 -20.46 8.93
N MET A 81 4.70 -21.10 8.06
CA MET A 81 4.83 -22.53 7.77
C MET A 81 6.16 -22.88 7.10
N ALA A 82 6.73 -21.94 6.33
CA ALA A 82 8.05 -22.08 5.73
C ALA A 82 9.21 -21.98 6.75
N GLY A 83 8.91 -21.72 8.03
CA GLY A 83 9.90 -21.66 9.12
C GLY A 83 10.48 -20.27 9.36
N GLU A 84 9.98 -19.23 8.70
CA GLU A 84 10.42 -17.85 8.92
C GLU A 84 9.82 -17.30 10.22
N TYR A 85 10.66 -16.66 11.04
CA TYR A 85 10.23 -16.01 12.27
C TYR A 85 9.74 -14.58 11.99
N PHE A 86 8.62 -14.25 12.60
CA PHE A 86 8.09 -12.89 12.72
C PHE A 86 7.22 -12.82 13.97
N GLU A 87 6.99 -11.62 14.51
CA GLU A 87 6.12 -11.44 15.67
C GLU A 87 5.42 -10.10 15.56
N ILE A 88 4.09 -10.12 15.67
CA ILE A 88 3.31 -8.88 15.65
C ILE A 88 3.50 -8.20 17.00
N THR A 89 4.47 -7.30 17.09
CA THR A 89 4.83 -6.55 18.29
C THR A 89 3.76 -5.54 18.66
N ASN A 90 3.22 -4.86 17.64
CA ASN A 90 2.25 -3.79 17.84
C ASN A 90 1.11 -3.89 16.82
N PHE A 91 0.13 -4.74 17.14
CA PHE A 91 -1.07 -4.90 16.33
C PHE A 91 -1.83 -3.59 16.13
N LEU A 92 -1.89 -2.73 17.16
CA LEU A 92 -2.59 -1.45 17.09
C LEU A 92 -1.93 -0.50 16.10
N GLN A 93 -0.60 -0.42 16.11
CA GLN A 93 0.18 0.38 15.15
C GLN A 93 -0.02 -0.13 13.71
N LEU A 94 -0.04 -1.46 13.51
CA LEU A 94 -0.29 -2.04 12.18
C LEU A 94 -1.68 -1.62 11.65
N VAL A 95 -2.72 -1.79 12.47
CA VAL A 95 -4.10 -1.42 12.09
C VAL A 95 -4.23 0.08 11.85
N ALA A 96 -3.65 0.91 12.72
CA ALA A 96 -3.68 2.37 12.55
C ALA A 96 -2.98 2.82 11.27
N THR A 97 -1.80 2.26 10.98
CA THR A 97 -1.01 2.56 9.77
C THR A 97 -1.79 2.18 8.51
N TRP A 98 -2.41 1.00 8.50
CA TRP A 98 -3.22 0.55 7.37
C TRP A 98 -4.52 1.36 7.22
N SER A 99 -5.13 1.80 8.31
CA SER A 99 -6.30 2.68 8.27
C SER A 99 -5.96 4.02 7.62
N LEU A 100 -4.82 4.62 7.99
CA LEU A 100 -4.33 5.86 7.38
C LEU A 100 -4.01 5.67 5.90
N LEU A 101 -3.41 4.54 5.52
CA LEU A 101 -3.16 4.17 4.14
C LEU A 101 -4.46 4.09 3.33
N ILE A 102 -5.52 3.47 3.86
CA ILE A 102 -6.81 3.36 3.18
C ILE A 102 -7.41 4.75 2.97
N ILE A 103 -7.36 5.62 3.99
CA ILE A 103 -7.84 7.01 3.89
C ILE A 103 -7.05 7.75 2.79
N LEU A 104 -5.72 7.66 2.81
CA LEU A 104 -4.86 8.25 1.78
C LEU A 104 -5.21 7.74 0.38
N SER A 105 -5.42 6.44 0.24
CA SER A 105 -5.78 5.79 -1.01
C SER A 105 -7.13 6.26 -1.54
N CYS A 106 -8.12 6.42 -0.65
CA CYS A 106 -9.43 6.98 -0.98
C CYS A 106 -9.33 8.44 -1.41
N SER A 107 -8.53 9.26 -0.72
CA SER A 107 -8.32 10.67 -1.07
C SER A 107 -7.68 10.82 -2.45
N VAL A 108 -6.62 10.05 -2.73
CA VAL A 108 -5.99 10.02 -4.06
C VAL A 108 -6.98 9.51 -5.11
N GLY A 109 -7.70 8.42 -4.81
CA GLY A 109 -8.73 7.86 -5.68
C GLY A 109 -9.83 8.86 -6.04
N LEU A 110 -10.30 9.66 -5.07
CA LEU A 110 -11.28 10.74 -5.27
C LEU A 110 -10.75 11.82 -6.21
N ILE A 111 -9.51 12.28 -5.99
CA ILE A 111 -8.87 13.29 -6.85
C ILE A 111 -8.80 12.78 -8.29
N PHE A 112 -8.24 11.58 -8.49
CA PHE A 112 -8.11 11.02 -9.84
C PHE A 112 -9.45 10.64 -10.47
N MET A 113 -10.47 10.32 -9.68
CA MET A 113 -11.84 10.12 -10.18
C MET A 113 -12.39 11.41 -10.80
N VAL A 114 -12.29 12.54 -10.09
CA VAL A 114 -12.78 13.84 -10.58
C VAL A 114 -11.99 14.27 -11.82
N VAL A 115 -10.65 14.19 -11.76
CA VAL A 115 -9.80 14.57 -12.90
C VAL A 115 -9.99 13.61 -14.08
N GLY A 116 -10.16 12.31 -13.83
CA GLY A 116 -10.38 11.29 -14.86
C GLY A 116 -11.70 11.47 -15.61
N LYS A 117 -12.73 11.99 -14.95
CA LYS A 117 -13.99 12.38 -15.61
C LYS A 117 -13.80 13.53 -16.61
N THR A 118 -12.94 14.51 -16.28
CA THR A 118 -12.65 15.65 -17.18
C THR A 118 -11.64 15.27 -18.26
N PHE A 119 -10.66 14.43 -17.91
CA PHE A 119 -9.56 14.02 -18.77
C PHE A 119 -9.44 12.49 -18.77
N PRO A 120 -10.06 11.80 -19.74
CA PRO A 120 -10.02 10.33 -19.82
C PRO A 120 -8.59 9.76 -19.90
N GLU A 121 -7.63 10.54 -20.40
CA GLU A 121 -6.20 10.17 -20.45
C GLU A 121 -5.59 9.90 -19.06
N MET A 122 -6.19 10.41 -17.97
CA MET A 122 -5.72 10.14 -16.61
C MET A 122 -5.77 8.67 -16.23
N GLN A 123 -6.62 7.87 -16.88
CA GLN A 123 -6.65 6.42 -16.72
C GLN A 123 -5.31 5.77 -17.10
N LYS A 124 -4.57 6.35 -18.04
CA LYS A 124 -3.24 5.89 -18.46
C LYS A 124 -2.12 6.52 -17.64
N VAL A 125 -2.29 7.78 -17.22
CA VAL A 125 -1.29 8.52 -16.44
C VAL A 125 -1.08 7.92 -15.05
N LEU A 126 -2.15 7.55 -14.35
CA LEU A 126 -2.02 7.04 -12.97
C LEU A 126 -1.16 5.76 -12.89
N PRO A 127 -1.37 4.71 -13.70
CA PRO A 127 -0.48 3.55 -13.75
C PRO A 127 1.00 3.90 -14.04
N ILE A 128 1.25 4.93 -14.86
CA ILE A 128 2.61 5.40 -15.15
C ILE A 128 3.23 6.05 -13.92
N LEU A 129 2.48 6.87 -13.17
CA LEU A 129 2.95 7.51 -11.93
C LEU A 129 3.19 6.53 -10.77
N LEU A 130 2.40 5.46 -10.70
CA LEU A 130 2.57 4.44 -9.65
C LEU A 130 3.89 3.67 -9.78
N LYS A 131 4.43 3.50 -11.00
CA LYS A 131 5.70 2.78 -11.23
C LYS A 131 6.91 3.43 -10.55
N PRO A 132 7.24 4.73 -10.74
CA PRO A 132 8.34 5.35 -10.01
C PRO A 132 8.03 5.43 -8.51
N LEU A 133 6.77 5.66 -8.13
CA LEU A 133 6.36 5.73 -6.72
C LEU A 133 6.65 4.41 -5.98
N TYR A 134 6.52 3.27 -6.65
CA TYR A 134 6.89 1.96 -6.09
C TYR A 134 8.35 1.92 -5.59
N PHE A 135 9.29 2.46 -6.38
CA PHE A 135 10.71 2.48 -6.01
C PHE A 135 10.98 3.53 -4.93
N ILE A 136 10.36 4.71 -5.04
CA ILE A 136 10.54 5.82 -4.08
C ILE A 136 9.95 5.47 -2.70
N SER A 137 8.99 4.55 -2.63
CA SER A 137 8.32 4.17 -1.37
C SER A 137 9.11 3.14 -0.54
N CYS A 138 10.41 2.91 -0.82
CA CYS A 138 11.27 2.01 -0.04
C CYS A 138 10.71 0.57 0.13
N ILE A 139 10.00 0.07 -0.88
CA ILE A 139 9.39 -1.26 -0.83
C ILE A 139 10.43 -2.37 -0.98
N MET A 140 11.45 -2.14 -1.82
CA MET A 140 12.50 -3.13 -2.12
C MET A 140 13.70 -3.04 -1.18
N PHE A 141 13.90 -1.92 -0.51
CA PHE A 141 15.06 -1.64 0.33
C PHE A 141 14.63 -0.83 1.56
N PRO A 142 15.31 -0.98 2.70
CA PRO A 142 14.96 -0.31 3.94
C PRO A 142 15.44 1.14 3.88
N LEU A 143 14.81 2.02 4.64
CA LEU A 143 15.22 3.43 4.67
C LEU A 143 16.70 3.59 5.12
N HIS A 144 17.14 2.76 6.07
CA HIS A 144 18.51 2.77 6.62
C HIS A 144 19.61 2.43 5.63
N SER A 145 19.28 1.78 4.50
CA SER A 145 20.25 1.50 3.44
C SER A 145 20.62 2.74 2.62
N ILE A 146 19.80 3.81 2.71
CA ILE A 146 19.98 5.02 1.92
C ILE A 146 20.78 6.05 2.72
N PRO A 147 21.74 6.76 2.09
CA PRO A 147 22.46 7.84 2.74
C PRO A 147 21.52 8.90 3.34
N LYS A 148 21.81 9.34 4.57
CA LYS A 148 20.99 10.29 5.34
C LYS A 148 20.66 11.59 4.59
N GLN A 149 21.51 12.02 3.66
CA GLN A 149 21.26 13.21 2.82
C GLN A 149 19.96 13.12 2.00
N TYR A 150 19.51 11.91 1.66
CA TYR A 150 18.30 11.71 0.85
C TYR A 150 17.04 11.45 1.68
N TRP A 151 17.16 11.24 2.99
CA TRP A 151 16.02 10.92 3.85
C TRP A 151 14.97 12.02 3.84
N SER A 152 15.38 13.29 3.88
CA SER A 152 14.46 14.42 3.83
C SER A 152 13.57 14.42 2.59
N TYR A 153 14.06 13.94 1.44
CA TYR A 153 13.25 13.85 0.22
C TYR A 153 12.32 12.63 0.22
N LEU A 154 12.77 11.51 0.78
CA LEU A 154 11.98 10.27 0.84
C LEU A 154 10.86 10.35 1.88
N LEU A 155 11.11 10.98 3.04
CA LEU A 155 10.14 11.14 4.11
C LEU A 155 8.97 12.07 3.74
N TRP A 156 9.06 12.82 2.66
CA TRP A 156 7.90 13.55 2.12
C TRP A 156 6.85 12.60 1.53
N ASN A 157 7.23 11.38 1.16
CA ASN A 157 6.31 10.39 0.64
C ASN A 157 5.62 9.65 1.81
N PRO A 158 4.30 9.82 2.01
CA PRO A 158 3.57 9.15 3.09
C PRO A 158 3.62 7.61 2.99
N LEU A 159 3.83 7.06 1.79
CA LEU A 159 3.95 5.62 1.61
C LEU A 159 5.23 5.05 2.23
N VAL A 160 6.30 5.84 2.34
CA VAL A 160 7.53 5.40 3.04
C VAL A 160 7.21 5.15 4.50
N HIS A 161 6.50 6.07 5.16
CA HIS A 161 6.08 5.90 6.56
C HIS A 161 5.20 4.67 6.75
N VAL A 162 4.24 4.44 5.84
CA VAL A 162 3.37 3.26 5.90
C VAL A 162 4.17 1.96 5.81
N VAL A 163 5.15 1.89 4.91
CA VAL A 163 5.97 0.71 4.69
C VAL A 163 6.87 0.43 5.90
N GLU A 164 7.57 1.45 6.42
CA GLU A 164 8.47 1.28 7.57
C GLU A 164 7.70 0.91 8.84
N LEU A 165 6.60 1.62 9.16
CA LEU A 165 5.77 1.32 10.33
C LEU A 165 5.10 -0.07 10.24
N SER A 166 4.77 -0.53 9.03
CA SER A 166 4.24 -1.89 8.84
C SER A 166 5.29 -2.96 9.10
N ARG A 167 6.56 -2.70 8.79
CA ARG A 167 7.68 -3.62 9.07
C ARG A 167 8.00 -3.66 10.56
N GLU A 168 8.08 -2.50 11.20
CA GLU A 168 8.32 -2.36 12.65
C GLU A 168 7.24 -3.07 13.49
N ALA A 169 5.98 -2.97 13.08
CA ALA A 169 4.87 -3.61 13.80
C ALA A 169 4.88 -5.15 13.75
N VAL A 170 5.66 -5.75 12.84
CA VAL A 170 5.69 -7.20 12.55
C VAL A 170 7.06 -7.82 12.84
N MET A 171 8.07 -7.01 13.13
CA MET A 171 9.41 -7.48 13.47
C MET A 171 10.00 -6.69 14.64
N PRO A 172 10.24 -7.31 15.81
CA PRO A 172 10.77 -6.61 16.99
C PRO A 172 12.14 -5.98 16.80
N GLY A 173 12.98 -6.56 15.93
CA GLY A 173 14.33 -6.06 15.64
C GLY A 173 14.38 -4.93 14.61
N TYR A 174 13.25 -4.56 14.00
CA TYR A 174 13.21 -3.54 12.96
C TYR A 174 12.93 -2.17 13.57
N ILE A 175 13.93 -1.29 13.57
CA ILE A 175 13.79 0.10 14.01
C ILE A 175 13.58 0.95 12.75
N SER A 176 12.48 1.68 12.66
CA SER A 176 12.20 2.63 11.57
C SER A 176 13.00 3.92 11.69
#